data_AF-A0A6N6L808-F1
#
_entry.id   AF-A0A6N6L808-F1
#
_cell.length_a   1.000
_cell.length_b   1.000
_cell.length_c   1.000
_cell.angle_alpha   90.00
_cell.angle_beta   90.00
_cell.angle_gamma   90.00
#
_symmetry.space_group_name_H-M   'P 1'
#
loop_
_entity.id
_entity.type
_entity.pdbx_description
1 polymer ?
#
loop_
_entity_poly.entity_id
_entity_poly.type
_entity_poly.pdbx_seq_one_letter_code
_entity_poly.pdbx_strand_id
1 'polypeptide(L)'
;AAMGGRVAGRAHQLRTPLSAALLYTATLGKGQLPESERGRIADRAVERLRHLERLIRDMLLFARGDCLGREPVPVCALTEELAHTLEPIARQREIVFTHACECGTTRLMADRKALAGALTNLLENALQFTPAGGTVSLLATCDAEQVSFVVEDTGPGISPDQQQRLFEPFFTTRAEGTGLGLAIARGVARAHGGEIDLASRLGEGSRFRLVVPLTAGVTAEENPS
;
A
#
# COMPACT_ATOMS: atom_id res chain seq x y z
N ALA A 1 -12.72 19.78 -19.51
CA ALA A 1 -12.66 20.73 -18.37
C ALA A 1 -12.80 20.03 -17.00
N ALA A 2 -12.07 18.93 -16.73
CA ALA A 2 -12.23 18.10 -15.52
C ALA A 2 -11.12 18.28 -14.44
N MET A 3 -10.14 19.17 -14.68
CA MET A 3 -8.97 19.34 -13.81
C MET A 3 -9.15 20.37 -12.68
N GLY A 4 -10.03 21.36 -12.83
CA GLY A 4 -10.16 22.49 -11.88
C GLY A 4 -10.91 22.16 -10.58
N GLY A 5 -12.02 21.41 -10.65
CA GLY A 5 -12.82 21.03 -9.47
C GLY A 5 -12.12 20.05 -8.53
N ARG A 6 -11.11 19.31 -9.03
CA ARG A 6 -10.36 18.32 -8.24
C ARG A 6 -9.23 18.95 -7.42
N VAL A 7 -8.79 20.19 -7.71
CA VAL A 7 -7.70 20.87 -6.97
C VAL A 7 -8.18 21.47 -5.64
N ALA A 8 -9.43 21.95 -5.57
CA ALA A 8 -9.99 22.52 -4.33
C ALA A 8 -10.23 21.45 -3.24
N GLY A 9 -10.70 20.25 -3.62
CA GLY A 9 -10.82 19.12 -2.69
C GLY A 9 -9.47 18.62 -2.15
N ARG A 10 -8.42 18.68 -2.99
CA ARG A 10 -7.04 18.29 -2.63
C ARG A 10 -6.44 19.20 -1.56
N ALA A 11 -6.67 20.52 -1.63
CA ALA A 11 -6.18 21.44 -0.62
C ALA A 11 -6.85 21.22 0.75
N HIS A 12 -8.15 20.86 0.75
CA HIS A 12 -8.89 20.59 1.98
C HIS A 12 -8.35 19.34 2.71
N GLN A 13 -8.06 18.26 1.98
CA GLN A 13 -7.52 17.02 2.55
C GLN A 13 -6.13 17.18 3.18
N LEU A 14 -5.29 18.09 2.66
CA LEU A 14 -4.01 18.43 3.29
C LEU A 14 -4.19 19.37 4.49
N ARG A 15 -5.15 20.31 4.40
CA ARG A 15 -5.37 21.34 5.44
C ARG A 15 -5.87 20.75 6.74
N THR A 16 -6.68 19.69 6.71
CA THR A 16 -7.23 19.04 7.92
C THR A 16 -6.17 18.43 8.83
N PRO A 17 -5.31 17.48 8.39
CA PRO A 17 -4.27 16.92 9.25
C PRO A 17 -3.21 17.96 9.63
N LEU A 18 -2.90 18.92 8.74
CA LEU A 18 -2.00 20.01 9.06
C LEU A 18 -2.56 20.90 10.19
N SER A 19 -3.83 21.28 10.13
CA SER A 19 -4.48 22.10 11.18
C SER A 19 -4.53 21.36 12.51
N ALA A 20 -4.80 20.05 12.50
CA ALA A 20 -4.78 19.23 13.70
C ALA A 20 -3.36 19.12 14.30
N ALA A 21 -2.33 18.92 13.49
CA ALA A 21 -0.94 18.89 13.94
C ALA A 21 -0.50 20.24 14.54
N LEU A 22 -0.88 21.36 13.90
CA LEU A 22 -0.63 22.71 14.42
C LEU A 22 -1.33 22.95 15.77
N LEU A 23 -2.57 22.46 15.94
CA LEU A 23 -3.27 22.56 17.21
C LEU A 23 -2.59 21.76 18.33
N TYR A 24 -2.21 20.50 18.07
CA TYR A 24 -1.54 19.65 19.05
C TYR A 24 -0.17 20.23 19.45
N THR A 25 0.63 20.67 18.49
CA THR A 25 1.93 21.31 18.75
C THR A 25 1.78 22.64 19.50
N ALA A 26 0.78 23.46 19.17
CA ALA A 26 0.47 24.68 19.92
C ALA A 26 0.05 24.37 21.38
N THR A 27 -0.66 23.25 21.60
CA THR A 27 -1.08 22.82 22.94
C THR A 27 0.11 22.38 23.78
N LEU A 28 1.06 21.65 23.18
CA LEU A 28 2.33 21.27 23.82
C LEU A 28 3.17 22.51 24.18
N GLY A 29 3.23 23.50 23.29
CA GLY A 29 3.99 24.74 23.51
C GLY A 29 3.47 25.62 24.65
N LYS A 30 2.20 25.49 25.05
CA LYS A 30 1.63 26.23 26.18
C LYS A 30 2.12 25.75 27.55
N GLY A 31 2.72 24.56 27.65
CA GLY A 31 3.35 24.05 28.86
C GLY A 31 2.42 23.73 30.05
N GLN A 32 1.11 23.88 29.89
CA GLN A 32 0.10 23.69 30.94
C GLN A 32 -0.46 22.26 31.02
N LEU A 33 0.07 21.32 30.24
CA LEU A 33 -0.40 19.93 30.22
C LEU A 33 0.28 19.10 31.31
N PRO A 34 -0.47 18.22 32.00
CA PRO A 34 0.09 17.15 32.82
C PRO A 34 1.09 16.31 32.01
N GLU A 35 2.18 15.87 32.65
CA GLU A 35 3.21 15.07 31.97
C GLU A 35 2.65 13.77 31.35
N SER A 36 1.63 13.19 31.98
CA SER A 36 0.89 12.02 31.49
C SER A 36 0.10 12.26 30.20
N GLU A 37 -0.30 13.51 29.91
CA GLU A 37 -1.01 13.89 28.68
C GLU A 37 -0.07 14.39 27.59
N ARG A 38 1.09 14.93 27.98
CA ARG A 38 2.09 15.47 27.07
C ARG A 38 2.53 14.44 26.03
N GLY A 39 2.84 13.21 26.46
CA GLY A 39 3.19 12.11 25.56
C GLY A 39 2.07 11.80 24.56
N ARG A 40 0.83 11.65 25.04
CA ARG A 40 -0.34 11.33 24.19
C ARG A 40 -0.62 12.41 23.15
N ILE A 41 -0.47 13.69 23.50
CA ILE A 41 -0.67 14.80 22.56
C ILE A 41 0.46 14.86 21.54
N ALA A 42 1.71 14.59 21.95
CA ALA A 42 2.84 14.48 21.03
C ALA A 42 2.65 13.33 20.03
N ASP A 43 2.21 12.16 20.48
CA ASP A 43 1.93 11.01 19.62
C ASP A 43 0.85 11.33 18.58
N ARG A 44 -0.23 12.00 19.00
CA ARG A 44 -1.29 12.46 18.09
C ARG A 44 -0.77 13.48 17.06
N ALA A 45 0.12 14.39 17.45
CA ALA A 45 0.73 15.34 16.52
C ALA A 45 1.57 14.61 15.45
N VAL A 46 2.41 13.66 15.89
CA VAL A 46 3.25 12.84 15.01
C VAL A 46 2.39 11.99 14.07
N GLU A 47 1.31 11.40 14.56
CA GLU A 47 0.36 10.63 13.74
C GLU A 47 -0.23 11.48 12.60
N ARG A 48 -0.65 12.72 12.91
CA ARG A 48 -1.19 13.66 11.90
C ARG A 48 -0.15 14.12 10.89
N LEU A 49 1.09 14.35 11.32
CA LEU A 49 2.20 14.68 10.42
C LEU A 49 2.56 13.51 9.50
N ARG A 50 2.65 12.29 10.03
CA ARG A 50 2.86 11.07 9.22
C ARG A 50 1.73 10.83 8.22
N HIS A 51 0.49 11.15 8.60
CA HIS A 51 -0.63 11.10 7.67
C HIS A 51 -0.49 12.13 6.54
N LEU A 52 -0.11 13.36 6.86
CA LEU A 52 0.16 14.41 5.87
C LEU A 52 1.31 14.04 4.93
N GLU A 53 2.39 13.47 5.46
CA GLU A 53 3.53 13.00 4.67
C GLU A 53 3.10 11.91 3.67
N ARG A 54 2.30 10.93 4.11
CA ARG A 54 1.72 9.90 3.21
C ARG A 54 0.87 10.52 2.10
N LEU A 55 0.01 11.49 2.43
CA LEU A 55 -0.81 12.20 1.44
C LEU A 55 0.04 12.89 0.37
N ILE A 56 1.13 13.58 0.77
CA ILE A 56 2.04 14.25 -0.15
C ILE A 56 2.76 13.22 -1.03
N ARG A 57 3.27 12.14 -0.43
CA ARG A 57 3.95 11.06 -1.16
C ARG A 57 3.04 10.41 -2.19
N ASP A 58 1.80 10.07 -1.82
CA ASP A 58 0.81 9.49 -2.71
C ASP A 58 0.50 10.42 -3.89
N MET A 59 0.36 11.73 -3.62
CA MET A 59 0.16 12.73 -4.67
C MET A 59 1.36 12.83 -5.62
N LEU A 60 2.58 12.80 -5.11
CA LEU A 60 3.80 12.84 -5.91
C LEU A 60 3.97 11.57 -6.75
N LEU A 61 3.69 10.40 -6.19
CA LEU A 61 3.71 9.13 -6.91
C LEU A 61 2.69 9.12 -8.04
N PHE A 62 1.46 9.58 -7.76
CA PHE A 62 0.41 9.72 -8.77
C PHE A 62 0.78 10.74 -9.86
N ALA A 63 1.38 11.88 -9.49
CA ALA A 63 1.74 12.94 -10.42
C ALA A 63 2.94 12.58 -11.31
N ARG A 64 3.89 11.79 -10.79
CA ARG A 64 5.09 11.41 -11.53
C ARG A 64 4.81 10.31 -12.53
N GLY A 65 4.00 9.30 -12.22
CA GLY A 65 3.67 8.20 -13.15
C GLY A 65 4.87 7.37 -13.66
N ASP A 66 6.09 7.72 -13.29
CA ASP A 66 7.32 7.18 -13.86
C ASP A 66 7.92 6.12 -12.92
N CYS A 67 8.08 4.90 -13.44
CA CYS A 67 8.99 3.91 -12.87
C CYS A 67 10.42 4.31 -13.27
N LEU A 68 11.24 4.67 -12.28
CA LEU A 68 12.59 5.17 -12.50
C LEU A 68 13.57 4.00 -12.49
N GLY A 69 13.77 3.39 -13.66
CA GLY A 69 14.75 2.34 -13.87
C GLY A 69 14.25 0.96 -13.42
N ARG A 70 14.30 0.00 -14.33
CA ARG A 70 14.01 -1.41 -14.02
C ARG A 70 15.32 -2.10 -13.67
N GLU A 71 15.34 -2.81 -12.56
CA GLU A 71 16.45 -3.64 -12.11
C GLU A 71 15.97 -5.09 -11.88
N PRO A 72 16.87 -6.09 -11.90
CA PRO A 72 16.50 -7.46 -11.54
C PRO A 72 16.19 -7.55 -10.03
N VAL A 73 14.91 -7.69 -9.69
CA VAL A 73 14.43 -7.80 -8.31
C VAL A 73 14.21 -9.27 -7.93
N PRO A 74 14.94 -9.82 -6.95
CA PRO A 74 14.68 -11.18 -6.46
C PRO A 74 13.32 -11.22 -5.75
N VAL A 75 12.38 -11.99 -6.31
CA VAL A 75 10.97 -11.96 -5.89
C VAL A 75 10.80 -12.38 -4.43
N CYS A 76 11.42 -13.50 -4.02
CA CYS A 76 11.28 -13.99 -2.66
C CYS A 76 11.91 -13.07 -1.61
N ALA A 77 13.03 -12.41 -1.92
CA ALA A 77 13.63 -11.44 -1.01
C ALA A 77 12.75 -10.20 -0.83
N LEU A 78 12.09 -9.72 -1.90
CA LEU A 78 11.12 -8.63 -1.79
C LEU A 78 9.90 -9.04 -0.92
N THR A 79 9.38 -10.24 -1.12
CA THR A 79 8.25 -10.78 -0.33
C THR A 79 8.60 -10.88 1.16
N GLU A 80 9.80 -11.36 1.48
CA GLU A 80 10.30 -11.49 2.86
C GLU A 80 10.54 -10.13 3.52
N GLU A 81 11.12 -9.15 2.81
CA GLU A 81 11.29 -7.78 3.30
C GLU A 81 9.96 -7.10 3.63
N LEU A 82 8.96 -7.26 2.75
CA LEU A 82 7.61 -6.76 2.99
C LEU A 82 7.00 -7.45 4.22
N ALA A 83 7.16 -8.77 4.33
CA ALA A 83 6.65 -9.51 5.48
C ALA A 83 7.25 -9.00 6.80
N HIS A 84 8.57 -8.85 6.88
CA HIS A 84 9.24 -8.30 8.06
C HIS A 84 8.77 -6.90 8.44
N THR A 85 8.44 -6.07 7.44
CA THR A 85 7.96 -4.71 7.67
C THR A 85 6.53 -4.69 8.21
N LEU A 86 5.67 -5.59 7.72
CA LEU A 86 4.23 -5.59 7.99
C LEU A 86 3.83 -6.46 9.19
N GLU A 87 4.62 -7.48 9.54
CA GLU A 87 4.33 -8.38 10.65
C GLU A 87 4.17 -7.66 12.02
N PRO A 88 5.00 -6.67 12.40
CA PRO A 88 4.79 -5.91 13.63
C PRO A 88 3.45 -5.15 13.65
N ILE A 89 3.04 -4.64 12.49
CA ILE A 89 1.78 -3.88 12.34
C ILE A 89 0.58 -4.84 12.46
N ALA A 90 0.67 -6.01 11.83
CA ALA A 90 -0.35 -7.05 11.95
C ALA A 90 -0.49 -7.52 13.40
N ARG A 91 0.63 -7.76 14.08
CA ARG A 91 0.66 -8.16 15.50
C ARG A 91 0.03 -7.11 16.40
N GLN A 92 0.32 -5.83 16.19
CA GLN A 92 -0.30 -4.73 16.95
C GLN A 92 -1.82 -4.68 16.78
N ARG A 93 -2.34 -5.15 15.63
CA ARG A 93 -3.76 -5.22 15.30
C ARG A 93 -4.41 -6.57 15.65
N GLU A 94 -3.66 -7.48 16.27
CA GLU A 94 -4.12 -8.84 16.59
C GLU A 94 -4.55 -9.63 15.34
N ILE A 95 -3.89 -9.38 14.20
CA ILE A 95 -4.15 -10.07 12.92
C ILE A 95 -3.07 -11.13 12.71
N VAL A 96 -3.49 -12.33 12.29
CA VAL A 96 -2.56 -13.38 11.84
C VAL A 96 -2.03 -12.99 10.46
N PHE A 97 -0.72 -12.79 10.37
CA PHE A 97 -0.07 -12.49 9.11
C PHE A 97 0.77 -13.68 8.64
N THR A 98 0.49 -14.16 7.43
CA THR A 98 1.25 -15.25 6.80
C THR A 98 1.86 -14.78 5.49
N HIS A 99 3.01 -15.35 5.13
CA HIS A 99 3.62 -15.09 3.84
C HIS A 99 4.29 -16.34 3.29
N ALA A 100 4.32 -16.46 1.97
CA ALA A 100 5.02 -17.53 1.26
C ALA A 100 5.52 -17.03 -0.11
N CYS A 101 6.62 -17.60 -0.56
CA CYS A 101 7.14 -17.37 -1.90
C CYS A 101 7.52 -18.68 -2.56
N GLU A 102 6.91 -18.96 -3.71
CA GLU A 102 7.14 -20.17 -4.52
C GLU A 102 7.93 -19.84 -5.79
N CYS A 103 8.62 -18.70 -5.81
CA CYS A 103 9.32 -18.21 -7.01
C CYS A 103 10.79 -18.63 -7.10
N GLY A 104 11.32 -19.32 -6.08
CA GLY A 104 12.72 -19.76 -6.04
C GLY A 104 13.71 -18.62 -6.28
N THR A 105 14.56 -18.76 -7.29
CA THR A 105 15.59 -17.77 -7.68
C THR A 105 15.12 -16.75 -8.71
N THR A 106 13.82 -16.73 -9.04
CA THR A 106 13.25 -15.84 -10.07
C THR A 106 13.53 -14.38 -9.77
N ARG A 107 13.98 -13.66 -10.80
CA ARG A 107 14.21 -12.22 -10.78
C ARG A 107 13.25 -11.53 -11.73
N LEU A 108 12.54 -10.53 -11.21
CA LEU A 108 11.59 -9.71 -11.95
C LEU A 108 12.25 -8.39 -12.35
N MET A 109 12.21 -8.03 -13.63
CA MET A 109 12.69 -6.71 -14.08
C MET A 109 11.69 -5.63 -13.71
N ALA A 110 11.93 -4.93 -12.61
CA ALA A 110 11.01 -3.96 -12.04
C ALA A 110 11.72 -2.76 -11.42
N ASP A 111 11.01 -1.65 -11.30
CA ASP A 111 11.37 -0.60 -10.34
C ASP A 111 11.03 -1.13 -8.95
N ARG A 112 12.07 -1.57 -8.21
CA ARG A 112 11.93 -2.20 -6.90
C ARG A 112 11.16 -1.33 -5.92
N LYS A 113 11.40 -0.02 -5.92
CA LYS A 113 10.75 0.91 -4.98
C LYS A 113 9.29 1.09 -5.31
N ALA A 114 8.96 1.24 -6.60
CA ALA A 114 7.59 1.36 -7.05
C ALA A 114 6.80 0.08 -6.76
N LEU A 115 7.35 -1.09 -7.07
CA LEU A 115 6.71 -2.38 -6.83
C LEU A 115 6.50 -2.66 -5.34
N ALA A 116 7.52 -2.42 -4.51
CA ALA A 116 7.41 -2.55 -3.05
C ALA A 116 6.29 -1.64 -2.52
N GLY A 117 6.26 -0.37 -2.94
CA GLY A 117 5.22 0.58 -2.54
C GLY A 117 3.81 0.17 -2.97
N ALA A 118 3.66 -0.41 -4.17
CA ALA A 118 2.38 -0.95 -4.62
C ALA A 118 1.91 -2.11 -3.75
N LEU A 119 2.79 -3.06 -3.44
CA LEU A 119 2.48 -4.20 -2.56
C LEU A 119 2.18 -3.75 -1.13
N THR A 120 2.95 -2.79 -0.59
CA THR A 120 2.66 -2.17 0.71
C THR A 120 1.27 -1.54 0.73
N ASN A 121 0.85 -0.84 -0.33
CA ASN A 121 -0.50 -0.27 -0.40
C ASN A 121 -1.60 -1.34 -0.37
N LEU A 122 -1.38 -2.50 -1.00
CA LEU A 122 -2.33 -3.63 -0.94
C LEU A 122 -2.38 -4.23 0.47
N LEU A 123 -1.22 -4.48 1.08
CA LEU A 123 -1.09 -5.08 2.41
C LEU A 123 -1.62 -4.15 3.52
N GLU A 124 -1.32 -2.86 3.47
CA GLU A 124 -1.87 -1.87 4.41
C GLU A 124 -3.39 -1.81 4.30
N ASN A 125 -3.96 -1.89 3.08
CA ASN A 125 -5.40 -1.94 2.92
C ASN A 125 -6.00 -3.20 3.58
N ALA A 126 -5.43 -4.38 3.31
CA ALA A 126 -5.84 -5.63 3.93
C ALA A 126 -5.81 -5.53 5.46
N LEU A 127 -4.65 -5.21 6.05
CA LEU A 127 -4.47 -5.07 7.51
C LEU A 127 -5.39 -4.02 8.15
N GLN A 128 -5.79 -3.01 7.39
CA GLN A 128 -6.65 -1.95 7.90
C GLN A 128 -8.14 -2.32 7.85
N PHE A 129 -8.57 -3.23 6.98
CA PHE A 129 -9.96 -3.69 6.87
C PHE A 129 -10.22 -5.00 7.61
N THR A 130 -9.20 -5.83 7.82
CA THR A 130 -9.32 -7.05 8.61
C THR A 130 -9.50 -6.71 10.10
N PRO A 131 -10.52 -7.26 10.77
CA PRO A 131 -10.69 -7.09 12.22
C PRO A 131 -9.66 -7.91 13.00
N ALA A 132 -9.50 -7.59 14.29
CA ALA A 132 -8.73 -8.39 15.23
C ALA A 132 -9.20 -9.87 15.21
N GLY A 133 -8.25 -10.80 15.24
CA GLY A 133 -8.48 -12.24 15.11
C GLY A 133 -8.62 -12.73 13.66
N GLY A 134 -8.63 -11.85 12.67
CA GLY A 134 -8.63 -12.21 11.26
C GLY A 134 -7.23 -12.55 10.71
N THR A 135 -7.18 -12.87 9.42
CA THR A 135 -5.96 -13.27 8.72
C THR A 135 -5.70 -12.37 7.51
N VAL A 136 -4.43 -12.04 7.28
CA VAL A 136 -3.92 -11.45 6.05
C VAL A 136 -2.77 -12.30 5.54
N SER A 137 -2.76 -12.64 4.25
CA SER A 137 -1.69 -13.43 3.64
C SER A 137 -1.06 -12.72 2.44
N LEU A 138 0.25 -12.93 2.26
CA LEU A 138 1.02 -12.53 1.08
C LEU A 138 1.62 -13.77 0.41
N LEU A 139 1.18 -14.10 -0.79
CA LEU A 139 1.71 -15.20 -1.58
C LEU A 139 2.31 -14.69 -2.88
N ALA A 140 3.58 -15.02 -3.14
CA ALA A 140 4.22 -14.79 -4.44
C ALA A 140 4.43 -16.12 -5.18
N THR A 141 3.85 -16.23 -6.38
CA THR A 141 4.05 -17.37 -7.29
C THR A 141 4.56 -16.88 -8.64
N CYS A 142 5.22 -17.75 -9.40
CA CYS A 142 5.60 -17.45 -10.78
C CYS A 142 5.39 -18.66 -11.69
N ASP A 143 5.16 -18.37 -12.96
CA ASP A 143 5.22 -19.34 -14.05
C ASP A 143 6.29 -18.88 -15.06
N ALA A 144 6.27 -19.45 -16.27
CA ALA A 144 7.25 -19.09 -17.31
C ALA A 144 7.07 -17.66 -17.86
N GLU A 145 5.89 -17.05 -17.70
CA GLU A 145 5.49 -15.80 -18.34
C GLU A 145 5.37 -14.64 -17.35
N GLN A 146 5.07 -14.90 -16.08
CA GLN A 146 4.73 -13.84 -15.13
C GLN A 146 4.98 -14.21 -13.67
N VAL A 147 5.08 -13.17 -12.84
CA VAL A 147 5.05 -13.23 -11.38
C VAL A 147 3.70 -12.71 -10.90
N SER A 148 3.10 -13.41 -9.94
CA SER A 148 1.82 -13.09 -9.32
C SER A 148 2.01 -12.89 -7.82
N PHE A 149 1.72 -11.69 -7.34
CA PHE A 149 1.62 -11.37 -5.91
C PHE A 149 0.15 -11.34 -5.50
N VAL A 150 -0.24 -12.22 -4.59
CA VAL A 150 -1.59 -12.32 -4.06
C VAL A 150 -1.60 -11.82 -2.62
N VAL A 151 -2.44 -10.82 -2.36
CA VAL A 151 -2.77 -10.34 -1.02
C VAL A 151 -4.20 -10.74 -0.72
N GLU A 152 -4.40 -11.58 0.28
CA GLU A 152 -5.73 -12.06 0.69
C GLU A 152 -6.00 -11.70 2.15
N ASP A 153 -7.23 -11.29 2.44
CA ASP A 153 -7.66 -10.86 3.76
C ASP A 153 -9.03 -11.44 4.12
N THR A 154 -9.26 -11.71 5.41
CA THR A 154 -10.56 -12.19 5.93
C THR A 154 -11.42 -11.04 6.48
N GLY A 155 -11.31 -9.85 5.90
CA GLY A 155 -12.08 -8.68 6.28
C GLY A 155 -13.54 -8.74 5.84
N PRO A 156 -14.26 -7.60 5.87
CA PRO A 156 -15.69 -7.54 5.55
C PRO A 156 -16.00 -7.75 4.06
N GLY A 157 -14.99 -7.84 3.20
CA GLY A 157 -15.14 -7.81 1.75
C GLY A 157 -15.63 -6.46 1.22
N ILE A 158 -15.82 -6.39 -0.10
CA ILE A 158 -16.10 -5.16 -0.85
C ILE A 158 -17.40 -5.33 -1.62
N SER A 159 -18.34 -4.38 -1.52
CA SER A 159 -19.62 -4.47 -2.24
C SER A 159 -19.43 -4.32 -3.76
N PRO A 160 -20.28 -4.91 -4.61
CA PRO A 160 -20.16 -4.80 -6.07
C PRO A 160 -20.06 -3.35 -6.58
N ASP A 161 -20.83 -2.42 -6.00
CA ASP A 161 -20.78 -1.00 -6.36
C ASP A 161 -19.43 -0.35 -6.02
N GLN A 162 -18.84 -0.74 -4.88
CA GLN A 162 -17.50 -0.27 -4.49
C GLN A 162 -16.43 -0.87 -5.39
N GLN A 163 -16.55 -2.14 -5.78
CA GLN A 163 -15.58 -2.82 -6.66
C GLN A 163 -15.44 -2.11 -8.02
N GLN A 164 -16.51 -1.53 -8.56
CA GLN A 164 -16.45 -0.78 -9.83
C GLN A 164 -15.59 0.49 -9.71
N ARG A 165 -15.47 1.04 -8.51
CA ARG A 165 -14.87 2.36 -8.26
C ARG A 165 -13.59 2.32 -7.44
N LEU A 166 -13.23 1.15 -6.89
CA LEU A 166 -12.17 1.02 -5.89
C LEU A 166 -10.79 1.51 -6.35
N PHE A 167 -10.55 1.47 -7.67
CA PHE A 167 -9.32 1.92 -8.28
C PHE A 167 -9.41 3.32 -8.90
N GLU A 168 -10.57 3.99 -8.80
CA GLU A 168 -10.71 5.39 -9.18
C GLU A 168 -9.88 6.25 -8.23
N PRO A 169 -9.02 7.16 -8.73
CA PRO A 169 -8.26 8.04 -7.87
C PRO A 169 -9.18 8.86 -6.97
N PHE A 170 -8.82 8.95 -5.69
CA PHE A 170 -9.53 9.64 -4.60
C PHE A 170 -10.84 8.98 -4.16
N PHE A 171 -11.18 7.80 -4.69
CA PHE A 171 -12.29 7.03 -4.14
C PHE A 171 -11.86 6.40 -2.81
N THR A 172 -12.63 6.70 -1.75
CA THR A 172 -12.44 6.06 -0.46
C THR A 172 -13.77 6.00 0.28
N THR A 173 -13.96 4.93 1.05
CA THR A 173 -15.08 4.78 1.98
C THR A 173 -14.73 5.30 3.38
N ARG A 174 -13.51 5.84 3.55
CA ARG A 174 -12.96 6.27 4.84
C ARG A 174 -12.94 7.78 4.95
N ALA A 175 -13.24 8.27 6.15
CA ALA A 175 -13.15 9.69 6.48
C ALA A 175 -11.72 10.25 6.37
N GLU A 176 -10.70 9.42 6.69
CA GLU A 176 -9.28 9.81 6.65
C GLU A 176 -8.49 9.10 5.54
N GLY A 177 -9.17 8.51 4.54
CA GLY A 177 -8.52 7.84 3.42
C GLY A 177 -8.08 8.81 2.33
N THR A 178 -6.89 8.61 1.76
CA THR A 178 -6.43 9.39 0.59
C THR A 178 -7.18 8.96 -0.68
N GLY A 179 -7.60 7.68 -0.73
CA GLY A 179 -8.20 7.05 -1.91
C GLY A 179 -7.23 6.90 -3.08
N LEU A 180 -5.92 7.04 -2.83
CA LEU A 180 -4.89 6.96 -3.88
C LEU A 180 -4.15 5.62 -3.90
N GLY A 181 -4.05 4.91 -2.76
CA GLY A 181 -3.21 3.71 -2.65
C GLY A 181 -3.47 2.65 -3.72
N LEU A 182 -4.74 2.28 -3.96
CA LEU A 182 -5.12 1.27 -4.97
C LEU A 182 -4.95 1.81 -6.40
N ALA A 183 -5.20 3.09 -6.63
CA ALA A 183 -4.96 3.72 -7.93
C ALA A 183 -3.46 3.76 -8.27
N ILE A 184 -2.60 4.05 -7.28
CA ILE A 184 -1.14 4.01 -7.43
C ILE A 184 -0.68 2.58 -7.69
N ALA A 185 -1.14 1.60 -6.90
CA ALA A 185 -0.77 0.20 -7.10
C ALA A 185 -1.12 -0.27 -8.52
N ARG A 186 -2.32 0.06 -9.01
CA ARG A 186 -2.74 -0.25 -10.39
C ARG A 186 -1.90 0.48 -11.44
N GLY A 187 -1.52 1.73 -11.19
CA GLY A 187 -0.61 2.48 -12.05
C GLY A 187 0.77 1.81 -12.15
N VAL A 188 1.33 1.39 -11.01
CA VAL A 188 2.61 0.66 -10.95
C VAL A 188 2.53 -0.66 -11.70
N ALA A 189 1.49 -1.48 -11.48
CA ALA A 189 1.32 -2.75 -12.19
C ALA A 189 1.31 -2.53 -13.72
N ARG A 190 0.53 -1.54 -14.19
CA ARG A 190 0.46 -1.16 -15.61
C ARG A 190 1.78 -0.65 -16.16
N ALA A 191 2.52 0.16 -15.40
CA ALA A 191 3.85 0.64 -15.80
C ALA A 191 4.87 -0.49 -15.92
N HIS A 192 4.63 -1.64 -15.27
CA HIS A 192 5.40 -2.86 -15.43
C HIS A 192 4.83 -3.81 -16.50
N GLY A 193 3.79 -3.41 -17.23
CA GLY A 193 3.16 -4.23 -18.27
C GLY A 193 2.16 -5.27 -17.75
N GLY A 194 1.81 -5.21 -16.46
CA GLY A 194 0.86 -6.11 -15.84
C GLY A 194 -0.42 -5.43 -15.36
N GLU A 195 -1.12 -6.07 -14.44
CA GLU A 195 -2.44 -5.65 -13.97
C GLU A 195 -2.70 -6.02 -12.50
N ILE A 196 -3.82 -5.52 -11.97
CA ILE A 196 -4.33 -5.90 -10.65
C ILE A 196 -5.77 -6.36 -10.80
N ASP A 197 -6.02 -7.60 -10.38
CA ASP A 197 -7.35 -8.18 -10.26
C ASP A 197 -7.84 -8.15 -8.82
N LEU A 198 -9.17 -8.15 -8.66
CA LEU A 198 -9.85 -8.30 -7.39
C LEU A 198 -10.88 -9.43 -7.46
N ALA A 199 -10.83 -10.33 -6.48
CA ALA A 199 -11.96 -11.17 -6.12
C ALA A 199 -12.37 -10.84 -4.68
N SER A 200 -13.62 -10.44 -4.46
CA SER A 200 -14.12 -10.14 -3.12
C SER A 200 -15.61 -10.38 -3.00
N ARG A 201 -16.03 -10.86 -1.83
CA ARG A 201 -17.43 -11.08 -1.47
C ARG A 201 -17.67 -10.55 -0.06
N LEU A 202 -18.79 -9.87 0.12
CA LEU A 202 -19.19 -9.34 1.42
C LEU A 202 -19.25 -10.45 2.47
N GLY A 203 -18.56 -10.24 3.59
CA GLY A 203 -18.44 -11.18 4.70
C GLY A 203 -17.38 -12.28 4.53
N GLU A 204 -16.75 -12.40 3.35
CA GLU A 204 -15.77 -13.46 3.06
C GLU A 204 -14.35 -12.92 2.85
N GLY A 205 -14.18 -11.59 2.79
CA GLY A 205 -12.89 -10.95 2.61
C GLY A 205 -12.58 -10.52 1.17
N SER A 206 -11.31 -10.27 0.90
CA SER A 206 -10.86 -9.77 -0.39
C SER A 206 -9.53 -10.40 -0.80
N ARG A 207 -9.37 -10.61 -2.11
CA ARG A 207 -8.16 -11.11 -2.72
C ARG A 207 -7.74 -10.18 -3.85
N PHE A 208 -6.65 -9.45 -3.64
CA PHE A 208 -6.00 -8.66 -4.67
C PHE A 208 -4.87 -9.47 -5.30
N ARG A 209 -4.83 -9.53 -6.63
CA ARG A 209 -3.77 -10.21 -7.37
C ARG A 209 -3.06 -9.20 -8.26
N LEU A 210 -1.82 -8.87 -7.94
CA LEU A 210 -0.95 -8.03 -8.77
C LEU A 210 -0.07 -8.95 -9.64
N VAL A 211 -0.18 -8.82 -10.94
CA VAL A 211 0.56 -9.61 -11.92
C VAL A 211 1.59 -8.72 -12.60
N VAL A 212 2.80 -9.23 -12.78
CA VAL A 212 3.84 -8.58 -13.59
C VAL A 212 4.46 -9.61 -14.56
N PRO A 213 4.46 -9.35 -15.87
CA PRO A 213 5.13 -10.22 -16.83
C PRO A 213 6.63 -10.33 -16.57
N LEU A 214 7.17 -11.54 -16.68
CA LEU A 214 8.60 -11.77 -16.82
C LEU A 214 8.99 -11.35 -18.24
N THR A 215 9.83 -10.33 -18.36
CA THR A 215 10.50 -10.07 -19.64
C THR A 215 11.36 -11.28 -19.97
N ALA A 216 11.07 -11.94 -21.09
CA ALA A 216 11.88 -13.03 -21.61
C ALA A 216 13.33 -12.56 -21.77
N GLY A 217 14.23 -13.18 -20.98
CA GLY A 217 15.67 -12.96 -21.10
C GLY A 217 16.28 -12.22 -19.92
N VAL A 218 16.52 -12.92 -18.81
CA VAL A 218 17.88 -13.17 -18.28
C VAL A 218 17.80 -14.52 -17.54
N THR A 219 17.86 -15.62 -18.28
CA THR A 219 18.38 -16.86 -17.67
C THR A 219 19.82 -16.56 -17.30
N ALA A 220 20.14 -16.69 -16.01
CA ALA A 220 21.50 -16.61 -15.53
C ALA A 220 22.35 -17.54 -16.40
N GLU A 221 23.31 -16.97 -17.12
CA GLU A 221 24.40 -17.76 -17.69
C GLU A 221 25.05 -18.51 -16.53
N GLU A 222 24.82 -19.82 -16.49
CA GLU A 222 25.70 -20.75 -15.80
C GLU A 222 27.10 -20.50 -16.35
N ASN A 223 27.93 -19.81 -15.56
CA ASN A 223 29.34 -19.68 -15.84
C ASN A 223 29.96 -21.08 -15.71
N PRO A 224 30.46 -21.71 -16.79
CA PRO A 224 31.23 -22.93 -16.65
C PRO A 224 32.65 -22.53 -16.26
N SER A 225 33.09 -22.97 -15.08
CA SER A 225 34.51 -23.12 -14.74
C SER A 225 34.68 -24.33 -13.85
#